data_AF-A0A7W6R622-F1
#
_entry.id   AF-A0A7W6R622-F1
#
_cell.length_a   1.000
_cell.length_b   1.000
_cell.length_c   1.000
_cell.angle_alpha   90.00
_cell.angle_beta   90.00
_cell.angle_gamma   90.00
#
_symmetry.space_group_name_H-M   'P 1'
#
loop_
_entity.id
_entity.type
_entity.pdbx_description
1 polymer ?
#
loop_
_entity_poly.entity_id
_entity_poly.type
_entity_poly.pdbx_seq_one_letter_code
_entity_poly.pdbx_strand_id
1 'polypeptide(L)'
;MNRNIIPLLAIAALPFLSVAAHASSDEAWKELAADIEAKCKKAAVAIETPNAAVDPFGTPHYGLALLTGKPKGAKGLVAQICVYDKQTKSVEIGSELDAEKLGLMPAK
;
A
#
# COMPACT_ATOMS: atom_id res chain seq x y z
N MET A 1 -2.84 18.91 69.49
CA MET A 1 -2.59 17.46 69.70
C MET A 1 -2.75 16.74 68.37
N ASN A 2 -1.66 16.16 67.90
CA ASN A 2 -1.53 15.33 66.70
C ASN A 2 -2.42 14.07 66.70
N ARG A 3 -2.45 13.44 65.50
CA ARG A 3 -2.77 12.03 65.11
C ARG A 3 -4.08 11.96 64.33
N ASN A 4 -4.23 11.37 63.13
CA ASN A 4 -3.52 10.32 62.39
C ASN A 4 -4.02 10.38 60.91
N ILE A 5 -3.15 10.49 59.90
CA ILE A 5 -2.76 9.43 58.93
C ILE A 5 -3.89 8.49 58.49
N ILE A 6 -4.45 8.69 57.27
CA ILE A 6 -4.59 7.69 56.17
C ILE A 6 -4.70 8.48 54.83
N PRO A 7 -3.72 8.46 53.91
CA PRO A 7 -3.97 8.87 52.54
C PRO A 7 -4.62 7.69 51.83
N LEU A 8 -5.93 7.78 51.57
CA LEU A 8 -6.61 6.79 50.74
C LEU A 8 -6.14 7.01 49.30
N LEU A 9 -5.12 6.26 48.87
CA LEU A 9 -4.74 6.15 47.46
C LEU A 9 -5.95 5.63 46.68
N ALA A 10 -6.65 6.52 45.99
CA ALA A 10 -7.58 6.14 44.94
C ALA A 10 -6.75 5.69 43.73
N ILE A 11 -6.54 4.37 43.62
CA ILE A 11 -6.00 3.74 42.42
C ILE A 11 -7.04 3.96 41.32
N ALA A 12 -6.80 4.96 40.47
CA ALA A 12 -7.57 5.16 39.25
C ALA A 12 -7.32 3.94 38.35
N ALA A 13 -8.28 3.03 38.31
CA ALA A 13 -8.31 1.94 37.35
C ALA A 13 -8.47 2.55 35.95
N LEU A 14 -7.35 2.75 35.26
CA LEU A 14 -7.35 3.03 33.82
C LEU A 14 -8.03 1.85 33.13
N PRO A 15 -9.18 2.03 32.46
CA PRO A 15 -9.70 0.98 31.61
C PRO A 15 -8.67 0.81 30.50
N PHE A 16 -7.97 -0.32 30.51
CA PHE A 16 -7.24 -0.80 29.35
C PHE A 16 -8.27 -0.96 28.24
N LEU A 17 -8.40 0.07 27.40
CA LEU A 17 -9.05 -0.08 26.11
C LEU A 17 -8.16 -1.05 25.34
N SER A 18 -8.53 -2.32 25.39
CA SER A 18 -8.03 -3.37 24.52
C SER A 18 -8.36 -2.94 23.10
N VAL A 19 -7.50 -2.12 22.50
CA VAL A 19 -7.55 -1.88 21.06
C VAL A 19 -7.29 -3.26 20.47
N ALA A 20 -8.35 -3.87 19.93
CA ALA A 20 -8.22 -5.09 19.17
C ALA A 20 -7.21 -4.78 18.07
N ALA A 21 -5.98 -5.26 18.24
CA ALA A 21 -5.01 -5.31 17.18
C ALA A 21 -5.58 -6.33 16.20
N HIS A 22 -6.38 -5.86 15.25
CA HIS A 22 -6.72 -6.64 14.07
C HIS A 22 -5.38 -6.88 13.38
N ALA A 23 -4.77 -8.03 13.68
CA ALA A 23 -3.78 -8.61 12.80
C ALA A 23 -4.44 -8.60 11.42
N SER A 24 -3.87 -7.84 10.49
CA SER A 24 -4.42 -7.72 9.14
C SER A 24 -4.56 -9.15 8.61
N SER A 25 -5.80 -9.61 8.48
CA SER A 25 -6.09 -10.97 8.08
C SER A 25 -5.75 -11.13 6.60
N ASP A 26 -5.58 -12.38 6.14
CA ASP A 26 -5.26 -12.68 4.74
C ASP A 26 -6.27 -12.04 3.76
N GLU A 27 -7.51 -11.90 4.20
CA GLU A 27 -8.61 -11.25 3.49
C GLU A 27 -8.39 -9.74 3.35
N ALA A 28 -7.96 -9.06 4.41
CA ALA A 28 -7.69 -7.62 4.37
C ALA A 28 -6.52 -7.29 3.42
N TRP A 29 -5.50 -8.16 3.38
CA TRP A 29 -4.40 -8.02 2.42
C TRP A 29 -4.86 -8.22 0.97
N LYS A 30 -5.75 -9.19 0.74
CA LYS A 30 -6.31 -9.46 -0.59
C LYS A 30 -7.19 -8.32 -1.09
N GLU A 31 -8.03 -7.75 -0.22
CA GLU A 31 -8.86 -6.59 -0.56
C GLU A 31 -8.01 -5.36 -0.89
N LEU A 32 -6.95 -5.11 -0.10
CA LEU A 32 -6.01 -4.02 -0.36
C LEU A 32 -5.31 -4.22 -1.71
N ALA A 33 -4.80 -5.43 -1.99
CA ALA A 33 -4.14 -5.71 -3.25
C ALA A 33 -5.06 -5.50 -4.46
N ALA A 34 -6.34 -5.92 -4.35
CA ALA A 34 -7.34 -5.71 -5.38
C ALA A 34 -7.66 -4.22 -5.60
N ASP A 35 -7.75 -3.42 -4.52
CA ASP A 35 -7.99 -1.98 -4.63
C ASP A 35 -6.79 -1.26 -5.26
N ILE A 36 -5.56 -1.63 -4.89
CA ILE A 36 -4.33 -1.12 -5.51
C ILE A 36 -4.34 -1.47 -6.99
N GLU A 37 -4.52 -2.74 -7.35
CA GLU A 37 -4.54 -3.19 -8.74
C GLU A 37 -5.56 -2.40 -9.58
N ALA A 38 -6.80 -2.29 -9.10
CA ALA A 38 -7.87 -1.62 -9.82
C ALA A 38 -7.57 -0.13 -10.05
N LYS A 39 -7.11 0.58 -9.01
CA LYS A 39 -6.83 2.01 -9.09
C LYS A 39 -5.56 2.31 -9.88
N CYS A 40 -4.52 1.51 -9.71
CA CYS A 40 -3.28 1.64 -10.48
C CYS A 40 -3.53 1.43 -11.97
N LYS A 41 -4.26 0.36 -12.35
CA LYS A 41 -4.61 0.12 -13.77
C LYS A 41 -5.44 1.26 -14.35
N LYS A 42 -6.36 1.83 -13.58
CA LYS A 42 -7.18 2.97 -14.01
C LYS A 42 -6.35 4.25 -14.22
N ALA A 43 -5.37 4.50 -13.34
CA ALA A 43 -4.51 5.67 -13.42
C ALA A 43 -3.42 5.55 -14.50
N ALA A 44 -3.07 4.33 -14.91
CA ALA A 44 -2.05 4.01 -15.91
C ALA A 44 -2.50 4.31 -17.36
N VAL A 45 -2.83 5.57 -17.64
CA VAL A 45 -3.38 5.98 -18.94
C VAL A 45 -2.38 5.91 -20.09
N ALA A 46 -1.07 5.78 -19.81
CA ALA A 46 -0.02 5.69 -20.82
C ALA A 46 0.14 4.27 -21.39
N ILE A 47 -0.43 3.25 -20.74
CA ILE A 47 -0.34 1.84 -21.14
C ILE A 47 -1.70 1.40 -21.71
N GLU A 48 -1.72 0.67 -22.83
CA GLU A 48 -2.97 0.20 -23.47
C GLU A 48 -3.73 -0.79 -22.57
N THR A 49 -3.03 -1.84 -22.12
CA THR A 49 -3.56 -2.89 -21.25
C THR A 49 -2.58 -3.13 -20.10
N PRO A 50 -2.61 -2.30 -19.04
CA PRO A 50 -1.66 -2.41 -17.96
C PRO A 50 -1.86 -3.71 -17.19
N ASN A 51 -0.82 -4.53 -17.12
CA ASN A 51 -0.69 -5.56 -16.11
C ASN A 51 -0.17 -4.93 -14.83
N ALA A 52 -0.66 -5.35 -13.66
CA ALA A 52 -0.21 -4.81 -12.38
C ALA A 52 0.35 -5.94 -11.51
N ALA A 53 1.64 -5.89 -11.22
CA ALA A 53 2.27 -6.72 -10.21
C ALA A 53 2.26 -5.95 -8.89
N VAL A 54 1.28 -6.24 -8.03
CA VAL A 54 1.12 -5.59 -6.73
C VAL A 54 2.13 -6.14 -5.74
N ASP A 55 2.79 -5.25 -4.99
CA ASP A 55 3.59 -5.62 -3.83
C ASP A 55 2.64 -6.11 -2.72
N PRO A 56 2.73 -7.38 -2.28
CA PRO A 56 1.80 -7.98 -1.34
C PRO A 56 1.76 -7.28 0.03
N PHE A 57 2.83 -6.57 0.40
CA PHE A 57 2.92 -5.86 1.67
C PHE A 57 2.96 -4.34 1.46
N GLY A 58 3.71 -3.91 0.44
CA GLY A 58 4.08 -2.53 0.23
C GLY A 58 4.90 -1.98 1.39
N THR A 59 4.67 -0.72 1.72
CA THR A 59 5.26 -0.03 2.87
C THR A 59 4.19 0.21 3.94
N PRO A 60 4.55 0.72 5.14
CA PRO A 60 3.57 1.06 6.16
C PRO A 60 2.48 2.04 5.68
N HIS A 61 2.83 2.98 4.80
CA HIS A 61 1.93 4.04 4.34
C HIS A 61 1.45 3.86 2.90
N TYR A 62 2.21 3.14 2.08
CA TYR A 62 1.96 3.04 0.65
C TYR A 62 1.81 1.60 0.18
N GLY A 63 0.80 1.34 -0.65
CA GLY A 63 0.75 0.18 -1.52
C GLY A 63 1.58 0.47 -2.78
N LEU A 64 2.32 -0.51 -3.26
CA LEU A 64 3.15 -0.35 -4.44
C LEU A 64 2.69 -1.36 -5.49
N ALA A 65 2.70 -0.98 -6.76
CA ALA A 65 2.51 -1.92 -7.85
C ALA A 65 3.39 -1.54 -9.04
N LEU A 66 3.99 -2.54 -9.67
CA LEU A 66 4.67 -2.37 -10.94
C LEU A 66 3.68 -2.61 -12.07
N LEU A 67 3.41 -1.56 -12.82
CA LEU A 67 2.58 -1.61 -14.01
C LEU A 67 3.46 -1.92 -15.21
N THR A 68 3.07 -2.88 -16.03
CA THR A 68 3.80 -3.21 -17.25
C THR A 68 2.83 -3.36 -18.41
N GLY A 69 3.30 -3.07 -19.62
CA GLY A 69 2.52 -3.32 -20.82
C GLY A 69 3.00 -2.53 -22.01
N LYS A 70 2.20 -2.54 -23.06
CA LYS A 70 2.49 -1.80 -24.28
C LYS A 70 2.11 -0.32 -24.12
N PRO A 71 3.04 0.62 -24.40
CA PRO A 71 2.73 2.04 -24.36
C PRO A 71 1.72 2.41 -25.46
N LYS A 72 0.87 3.41 -25.19
CA LYS A 72 -0.09 3.91 -26.18
C LYS A 72 0.65 4.61 -27.33
N GLY A 73 0.38 4.17 -28.55
CA GLY A 73 0.92 4.79 -29.77
C GLY A 73 2.37 4.40 -30.11
N ALA A 74 2.99 3.52 -29.33
CA ALA A 74 4.32 3.00 -29.62
C ALA A 74 4.36 1.47 -29.55
N LYS A 75 5.46 0.89 -30.04
CA LYS A 75 5.76 -0.54 -29.91
C LYS A 75 6.79 -0.72 -28.81
N GLY A 76 6.73 -1.84 -28.11
CA GLY A 76 7.65 -2.18 -27.04
C GLY A 76 6.94 -2.52 -25.74
N LEU A 77 7.73 -2.74 -24.70
CA LEU A 77 7.28 -2.97 -23.34
C LEU A 77 7.78 -1.81 -22.49
N VAL A 78 6.88 -1.20 -21.72
CA VAL A 78 7.22 -0.16 -20.75
C VAL A 78 6.76 -0.59 -19.37
N ALA A 79 7.38 -0.03 -18.35
CA ALA A 79 6.95 -0.18 -16.98
C ALA A 79 6.65 1.18 -16.34
N GLN A 80 5.74 1.23 -15.39
CA GLN A 80 5.48 2.40 -14.55
C GLN A 80 5.30 1.92 -13.11
N ILE A 81 5.78 2.73 -12.16
CA ILE A 81 5.54 2.46 -10.75
C ILE A 81 4.23 3.14 -10.35
N CYS A 82 3.35 2.40 -9.71
CA CYS A 82 2.17 2.93 -9.05
C CYS A 82 2.41 3.01 -7.54
N VAL A 83 2.17 4.18 -6.97
CA VAL A 83 2.19 4.41 -5.53
C VAL A 83 0.75 4.70 -5.09
N TYR A 84 0.23 3.85 -4.22
CA TYR A 84 -1.09 3.98 -3.61
C TYR A 84 -0.93 4.46 -2.17
N ASP A 85 -1.49 5.61 -1.81
CA ASP A 85 -1.50 6.07 -0.42
C ASP A 85 -2.61 5.34 0.35
N LYS A 86 -2.24 4.60 1.40
CA LYS A 86 -3.20 3.80 2.20
C LYS A 86 -4.13 4.67 3.07
N GLN A 87 -3.77 5.92 3.36
CA GLN A 87 -4.56 6.85 4.15
C GLN A 87 -5.58 7.61 3.29
N THR A 88 -5.10 8.22 2.20
CA THR A 88 -5.95 9.05 1.32
C THR A 88 -6.63 8.23 0.23
N LYS A 89 -6.15 6.99 0.00
CA LYS A 89 -6.58 6.09 -1.08
C LYS A 89 -6.33 6.67 -2.48
N SER A 90 -5.42 7.65 -2.59
CA SER A 90 -4.99 8.24 -3.86
C SER A 90 -3.93 7.39 -4.55
N VAL A 91 -3.83 7.54 -5.87
CA VAL A 91 -2.81 6.87 -6.69
C VAL A 91 -1.96 7.91 -7.38
N GLU A 92 -0.64 7.70 -7.33
CA GLU A 92 0.36 8.42 -8.09
C GLU A 92 1.05 7.45 -9.04
N ILE A 93 1.21 7.89 -10.29
CA ILE A 93 1.88 7.12 -11.33
C ILE A 93 3.22 7.76 -11.62
N GLY A 94 4.28 6.97 -11.47
CA GLY A 94 5.63 7.35 -11.83
C GLY A 94 5.81 7.48 -13.35
N SER A 95 6.95 8.04 -13.73
CA SER A 95 7.36 8.15 -15.13
C SER A 95 7.50 6.78 -15.78
N GLU A 96 7.47 6.79 -17.11
CA GLU A 96 7.76 5.61 -17.92
C GLU A 96 9.20 5.13 -17.66
N LEU A 97 9.32 3.84 -17.39
CA LEU A 97 10.57 3.13 -17.22
C LEU A 97 10.76 2.17 -18.39
N ASP A 98 12.00 2.14 -18.85
CA ASP A 98 12.48 1.25 -19.90
C ASP A 98 12.51 -0.20 -19.36
N ALA A 99 11.75 -1.09 -20.02
CA ALA A 99 11.64 -2.48 -19.59
C ALA A 99 12.92 -3.30 -19.84
N GLU A 100 13.79 -2.89 -20.78
CA GLU A 100 15.10 -3.52 -21.01
C GLU A 100 16.03 -3.23 -19.83
N LYS A 101 16.05 -1.97 -19.37
CA LYS A 101 16.84 -1.57 -18.20
C LYS A 101 16.38 -2.26 -16.91
N LEU A 102 15.10 -2.61 -16.84
CA LEU A 102 14.53 -3.39 -15.73
C LEU A 102 14.73 -4.92 -15.89
N GLY A 103 15.31 -5.38 -17.00
CA GLY A 103 15.50 -6.81 -17.26
C GLY A 103 14.19 -7.58 -17.45
N LEU A 104 13.10 -6.90 -17.80
CA LEU A 104 11.77 -7.50 -17.99
C LEU A 104 11.59 -8.09 -19.39
N MET A 105 12.55 -7.86 -20.28
CA MET A 105 12.54 -8.45 -21.62
C MET A 105 13.20 -9.83 -21.61
N PRO A 106 12.63 -10.80 -22.36
CA PRO A 106 13.23 -12.13 -22.46
C PRO A 106 14.65 -12.01 -23.01
N ALA A 107 15.58 -12.77 -22.44
CA ALA A 107 16.95 -12.85 -22.94
C ALA A 107 16.92 -13.26 -24.42
N LYS A 108 17.62 -12.46 -25.24
CA LYS A 108 17.75 -12.69 -26.68
C LYS A 108 18.61 -13.91 -26.99
#